data_AF-A0A3L9Y8E5-F1
#
_entry.id   AF-A0A3L9Y8E5-F1
#
_cell.length_a   1.000
_cell.length_b   1.000
_cell.length_c   1.000
_cell.angle_alpha   90.00
_cell.angle_beta   90.00
_cell.angle_gamma   90.00
#
_symmetry.space_group_name_H-M   'P 1'
#
loop_
_entity.id
_entity.type
_entity.pdbx_description
1 polymer ?
#
loop_
_entity_poly.entity_id
_entity_poly.type
_entity_poly.pdbx_seq_one_letter_code
_entity_poly.pdbx_strand_id
1 'polypeptide(L)'
;MATQQKKPVTHVYKEINEGKFKGVKHYELKEVINGTLQLTELINISKDRNCAQSMPEYWLKIRNDNKWSKCITGLFKTGINYIYKGDLQRKKHLILFKFSTDAKTLKVFVFKDFYTRDLSNVLLLINHSAKI
;
A
#
# COMPACT_ATOMS: atom_id res chain seq x y z
N MET A 1 -21.18 14.80 -16.31
CA MET A 1 -20.45 15.15 -15.07
C MET A 1 -19.06 14.55 -15.18
N ALA A 2 -18.04 15.34 -15.53
CA ALA A 2 -16.69 14.81 -15.72
C ALA A 2 -16.10 14.35 -14.37
N THR A 3 -15.87 13.06 -14.22
CA THR A 3 -15.20 12.49 -13.03
C THR A 3 -13.76 12.97 -13.04
N GLN A 4 -13.45 13.99 -12.24
CA GLN A 4 -12.10 14.51 -12.10
C GLN A 4 -11.21 13.37 -11.57
N GLN A 5 -10.33 12.82 -12.42
CA GLN A 5 -9.42 11.73 -12.04
C GLN A 5 -8.50 12.20 -10.91
N LYS A 6 -8.69 11.65 -9.71
CA LYS A 6 -7.87 11.96 -8.54
C LYS A 6 -6.48 11.35 -8.73
N LYS A 7 -5.46 12.19 -8.89
CA LYS A 7 -4.06 11.75 -8.97
C LYS A 7 -3.59 11.27 -7.58
N PRO A 8 -2.98 10.07 -7.48
CA PRO A 8 -2.46 9.59 -6.20
C PRO A 8 -1.12 10.26 -5.86
N VAL A 9 -0.84 10.33 -4.56
CA VAL A 9 0.53 10.48 -4.06
C VAL A 9 1.17 9.10 -4.05
N THR A 10 2.35 8.96 -4.66
CA THR A 10 3.04 7.67 -4.76
C THR A 10 4.23 7.65 -3.82
N HIS A 11 4.28 6.67 -2.94
CA HIS A 11 5.43 6.41 -2.05
C HIS A 11 6.13 5.16 -2.55
N VAL A 12 7.44 5.25 -2.81
CA VAL A 12 8.23 4.10 -3.22
C VAL A 12 9.14 3.70 -2.09
N TYR A 13 9.05 2.41 -1.76
CA TYR A 13 9.70 1.80 -0.63
C TYR A 13 10.61 0.66 -1.09
N LYS A 14 11.72 0.46 -0.39
CA LYS A 14 12.64 -0.67 -0.60
C LYS A 14 12.73 -1.51 0.67
N GLU A 15 12.73 -2.83 0.51
CA GLU A 15 12.86 -3.76 1.62
C GLU A 15 14.19 -3.55 2.34
N ILE A 16 14.15 -3.65 3.67
CA ILE A 16 15.33 -3.59 4.53
C ILE A 16 15.40 -4.86 5.40
N ASN A 17 16.61 -5.24 5.79
CA ASN A 17 16.85 -6.49 6.52
C ASN A 17 16.29 -7.72 5.80
N GLU A 18 16.53 -7.81 4.48
CA GLU A 18 16.10 -8.94 3.66
C GLU A 18 16.48 -10.28 4.31
N GLY A 19 15.53 -11.21 4.39
CA GLY A 19 15.74 -12.54 4.97
C GLY A 19 15.74 -12.61 6.51
N LYS A 20 15.77 -11.48 7.23
CA LYS A 20 15.80 -11.48 8.70
C LYS A 20 14.49 -11.98 9.33
N PHE A 21 13.35 -11.76 8.67
CA PHE A 21 12.04 -12.08 9.20
C PHE A 21 11.23 -12.93 8.21
N LYS A 22 10.79 -14.12 8.65
CA LYS A 22 10.12 -15.11 7.77
C LYS A 22 8.72 -14.69 7.30
N GLY A 23 7.98 -13.93 8.10
CA GLY A 23 6.58 -13.56 7.83
C GLY A 23 6.30 -12.07 7.77
N VAL A 24 7.36 -11.26 7.83
CA VAL A 24 7.28 -9.80 7.94
C VAL A 24 8.33 -9.20 7.02
N LYS A 25 7.95 -8.21 6.23
CA LYS A 25 8.88 -7.40 5.46
C LYS A 25 8.83 -5.98 5.99
N HIS A 26 10.01 -5.42 6.27
CA HIS A 26 10.16 -4.02 6.62
C HIS A 26 10.61 -3.29 5.38
N TYR A 27 10.03 -2.11 5.15
CA TYR A 27 10.45 -1.26 4.04
C TYR A 27 10.77 0.14 4.51
N GLU A 28 11.73 0.74 3.83
CA GLU A 28 12.16 2.12 4.00
C GLU A 28 11.81 2.93 2.76
N LEU A 29 11.28 4.13 3.00
CA LEU A 29 10.90 5.09 1.98
C LEU A 29 12.14 5.56 1.23
N LYS A 30 12.07 5.51 -0.09
CA LYS A 30 13.11 6.02 -0.99
C LYS A 30 12.70 7.32 -1.65
N GLU A 31 11.45 7.41 -2.09
CA GLU A 31 10.94 8.60 -2.78
C GLU A 31 9.44 8.78 -2.58
N VAL A 32 9.00 10.04 -2.66
CA VAL A 32 7.59 10.44 -2.72
C VAL A 32 7.38 11.25 -3.99
N ILE A 33 6.38 10.86 -4.78
CA ILE A 33 6.06 11.46 -6.06
C ILE A 33 4.66 12.06 -5.98
N ASN A 34 4.48 13.26 -6.54
CA ASN A 34 3.19 13.98 -6.63
C ASN A 34 2.58 14.40 -5.29
N GLY A 35 3.38 14.65 -4.25
CA GLY A 35 2.87 15.18 -2.98
C GLY A 35 3.85 15.06 -1.82
N THR A 36 3.30 15.10 -0.61
CA THR A 36 4.05 14.97 0.64
C THR A 36 3.87 13.57 1.25
N LEU A 37 4.75 13.20 2.18
CA LEU A 37 4.67 11.94 2.92
C LEU A 37 3.29 11.81 3.62
N GLN A 38 2.54 10.74 3.31
CA GLN A 38 1.20 10.47 3.87
C GLN A 38 1.18 9.28 4.85
N LEU A 39 2.27 8.51 4.90
CA LEU A 39 2.47 7.39 5.81
C LEU A 39 3.68 7.73 6.71
N THR A 40 4.63 6.82 6.82
CA THR A 40 5.88 6.99 7.56
C THR A 40 7.04 6.55 6.69
N GLU A 41 8.25 6.95 7.07
CA GLU A 41 9.49 6.54 6.38
C GLU A 41 9.70 5.03 6.45
N LEU A 42 9.31 4.42 7.56
CA LEU A 42 9.39 2.97 7.76
C LEU A 42 8.00 2.37 7.87
N ILE A 43 7.76 1.34 7.08
CA ILE A 43 6.51 0.56 7.10
C ILE A 43 6.81 -0.93 7.29
N ASN A 44 5.84 -1.62 7.87
CA ASN A 44 5.89 -3.05 8.12
C ASN A 44 4.69 -3.70 7.45
N ILE A 45 4.99 -4.71 6.61
CA ILE A 45 3.99 -5.56 5.96
C ILE A 45 4.15 -6.97 6.52
N SER A 46 3.12 -7.47 7.19
CA SER A 46 3.13 -8.83 7.74
C SER A 46 2.04 -9.68 7.12
N LYS A 47 2.33 -10.95 6.81
CA LYS A 47 1.31 -11.89 6.33
C LYS A 47 0.25 -12.14 7.39
N ASP A 48 -1.02 -12.15 7.00
CA ASP A 48 -2.10 -12.51 7.93
C ASP A 48 -1.97 -13.97 8.38
N ARG A 49 -2.42 -14.23 9.60
CA ARG A 49 -2.43 -15.57 10.22
C ARG A 49 -3.84 -16.14 10.30
N ASN A 50 -4.78 -15.63 9.50
CA ASN A 50 -6.20 -15.97 9.51
C ASN A 50 -6.87 -15.67 10.85
N CYS A 51 -6.39 -14.63 11.57
CA CYS A 51 -6.95 -14.27 12.87
C CYS A 51 -8.15 -13.31 12.75
N ALA A 52 -8.26 -12.58 11.63
CA ALA A 52 -9.35 -11.64 11.42
C ALA A 52 -10.44 -12.24 10.53
N GLN A 53 -11.70 -12.01 10.90
CA GLN A 53 -12.87 -12.41 10.10
C GLN A 53 -12.87 -11.78 8.69
N SER A 54 -12.24 -10.62 8.52
CA SER A 54 -12.12 -9.97 7.21
C SER A 54 -11.18 -10.69 6.24
N MET A 55 -10.31 -11.59 6.74
CA MET A 55 -9.35 -12.37 5.94
C MET A 55 -8.50 -11.55 4.94
N PRO A 56 -7.74 -10.53 5.40
CA PRO A 56 -6.77 -9.86 4.52
C PRO A 56 -5.58 -10.78 4.22
N GLU A 57 -4.84 -10.52 3.15
CA GLU A 57 -3.61 -11.27 2.84
C GLU A 57 -2.43 -10.77 3.69
N TYR A 58 -2.36 -9.45 3.89
CA TYR A 58 -1.33 -8.81 4.69
C TYR A 58 -1.91 -7.74 5.61
N TRP A 59 -1.09 -7.31 6.57
CA TRP A 59 -1.35 -6.17 7.45
C TRP A 59 -0.29 -5.11 7.27
N LEU A 60 -0.72 -3.86 7.26
CA LEU A 60 0.16 -2.70 7.30
C LEU A 60 0.28 -2.19 8.74
N LYS A 61 1.52 -1.92 9.16
CA LYS A 61 1.84 -1.15 10.36
C LYS A 61 2.80 -0.02 9.98
N ILE A 62 2.66 1.10 10.66
CA ILE A 62 3.56 2.25 10.56
C ILE A 62 4.46 2.30 11.79
N ARG A 63 5.57 3.02 11.68
CA ARG A 63 6.47 3.22 12.81
C ARG A 63 6.14 4.55 13.49
N ASN A 64 5.78 4.50 14.76
CA ASN A 64 5.59 5.67 15.61
C ASN A 64 6.79 5.71 16.56
N ASP A 65 7.67 6.71 16.37
CA ASP A 65 8.94 6.83 17.07
C ASP A 65 9.79 5.54 16.97
N ASN A 66 9.98 4.85 18.09
CA ASN A 66 10.74 3.60 18.17
C ASN A 66 9.87 2.34 18.26
N LYS A 67 8.56 2.44 18.06
CA LYS A 67 7.64 1.30 18.16
C LYS A 67 6.78 1.15 16.90
N TRP A 68 6.48 -0.10 16.55
CA TRP A 68 5.50 -0.40 15.51
C TRP A 68 4.08 -0.15 16.04
N SER A 69 3.25 0.49 15.25
CA SER A 69 1.85 0.71 15.57
C SER A 69 1.05 -0.61 15.63
N LYS A 70 -0.20 -0.53 16.09
CA LYS A 70 -1.20 -1.55 15.75
C LYS A 70 -1.42 -1.60 14.24
N CYS A 71 -2.00 -2.68 13.73
CA CYS A 71 -2.35 -2.80 12.32
C CYS A 71 -3.27 -1.65 11.93
N ILE A 72 -2.84 -0.83 10.96
CA ILE A 72 -3.60 0.34 10.53
C ILE A 72 -4.62 -0.02 9.44
N THR A 73 -4.29 -0.99 8.60
CA THR A 73 -5.20 -1.50 7.57
C THR A 73 -4.80 -2.90 7.11
N GLY A 74 -5.80 -3.66 6.66
CA GLY A 74 -5.60 -4.95 6.00
C GLY A 74 -5.45 -4.75 4.49
N LEU A 75 -4.57 -5.53 3.88
CA LEU A 75 -4.34 -5.54 2.44
C LEU A 75 -5.07 -6.72 1.82
N PHE A 76 -6.04 -6.42 0.97
CA PHE A 76 -6.86 -7.41 0.29
C PHE A 76 -6.40 -7.57 -1.14
N LYS A 77 -6.41 -8.81 -1.65
CA LYS A 77 -6.10 -9.08 -3.06
C LYS A 77 -7.00 -8.27 -3.98
N THR A 78 -6.42 -7.79 -5.06
CA THR A 78 -7.18 -7.36 -6.22
C THR A 78 -7.23 -8.50 -7.24
N GLY A 79 -7.95 -8.31 -8.36
CA GLY A 79 -7.90 -9.24 -9.49
C GLY A 79 -6.57 -9.22 -10.25
N ILE A 80 -5.60 -8.40 -9.84
CA ILE A 80 -4.30 -8.25 -10.48
C ILE A 80 -3.19 -8.70 -9.54
N ASN A 81 -2.28 -9.53 -10.04
CA ASN A 81 -1.15 -10.05 -9.30
C ASN A 81 -0.28 -8.91 -8.73
N TYR A 82 0.22 -9.11 -7.52
CA TYR A 82 1.08 -8.18 -6.78
C TYR A 82 0.43 -6.84 -6.44
N ILE A 83 -0.87 -6.65 -6.72
CA ILE A 83 -1.61 -5.44 -6.37
C ILE A 83 -2.65 -5.77 -5.29
N TYR A 84 -2.60 -5.00 -4.21
CA TYR A 84 -3.47 -5.14 -3.06
C TYR A 84 -4.14 -3.81 -2.72
N LYS A 85 -5.36 -3.87 -2.19
CA LYS A 85 -6.12 -2.71 -1.76
C LYS A 85 -6.19 -2.64 -0.24
N GLY A 86 -6.11 -1.43 0.29
CA GLY A 86 -6.40 -1.11 1.68
C GLY A 86 -7.10 0.24 1.77
N ASP A 87 -7.41 0.64 3.00
CA ASP A 87 -7.99 1.96 3.27
C ASP A 87 -7.44 2.59 4.54
N LEU A 88 -7.46 3.92 4.60
CA LEU A 88 -7.20 4.68 5.82
C LEU A 88 -8.46 5.40 6.28
N GLN A 89 -8.48 5.65 7.60
CA GLN A 89 -9.50 6.48 8.25
C GLN A 89 -10.92 6.03 7.91
N ARG A 90 -11.18 4.71 8.00
CA ARG A 90 -12.49 4.09 7.74
C ARG A 90 -13.02 4.41 6.33
N LYS A 91 -12.26 4.03 5.29
CA LYS A 91 -12.61 4.24 3.87
C LYS A 91 -12.70 5.71 3.44
N LYS A 92 -11.99 6.61 4.11
CA LYS A 92 -11.84 7.99 3.64
C LYS A 92 -10.77 8.12 2.56
N HIS A 93 -9.73 7.29 2.65
CA HIS A 93 -8.64 7.25 1.65
C HIS A 93 -8.48 5.82 1.14
N LEU A 94 -8.41 5.68 -0.18
CA LEU A 94 -8.02 4.44 -0.83
C LEU A 94 -6.49 4.38 -0.89
N ILE A 95 -5.93 3.23 -0.55
CA ILE A 95 -4.53 2.94 -0.80
C ILE A 95 -4.41 1.68 -1.65
N LEU A 96 -3.55 1.73 -2.67
CA LEU A 96 -3.14 0.57 -3.44
C LEU A 96 -1.66 0.27 -3.21
N PHE A 97 -1.34 -1.00 -3.03
CA PHE A 97 0.01 -1.51 -2.80
C PHE A 97 0.39 -2.35 -4.01
N LYS A 98 1.47 -1.99 -4.69
CA LYS A 98 2.03 -2.72 -5.83
C LYS A 98 3.42 -3.21 -5.46
N PHE A 99 3.53 -4.51 -5.21
CA PHE A 99 4.81 -5.16 -4.98
C PHE A 99 5.52 -5.41 -6.31
N SER A 100 6.85 -5.38 -6.31
CA SER A 100 7.65 -6.01 -7.35
C SER A 100 7.51 -7.53 -7.28
N THR A 101 7.87 -8.22 -8.36
CA THR A 101 7.79 -9.69 -8.45
C THR A 101 8.63 -10.40 -7.39
N ASP A 102 9.75 -9.80 -6.98
CA ASP A 102 10.64 -10.26 -5.91
C ASP A 102 10.26 -9.70 -4.52
N ALA A 103 9.21 -8.87 -4.44
CA ALA A 103 8.77 -8.15 -3.26
C ALA A 103 9.84 -7.29 -2.57
N LYS A 104 10.95 -6.93 -3.25
CA LYS A 104 11.97 -6.04 -2.71
C LYS A 104 11.60 -4.57 -2.82
N THR A 105 10.74 -4.23 -3.77
CA THR A 105 10.25 -2.87 -3.99
C THR A 105 8.74 -2.86 -3.80
N LEU A 106 8.25 -1.81 -3.15
CA LEU A 106 6.83 -1.61 -2.90
C LEU A 106 6.46 -0.18 -3.29
N LYS A 107 5.54 -0.04 -4.25
CA LYS A 107 4.90 1.23 -4.57
C LYS A 107 3.56 1.31 -3.87
N VAL A 108 3.34 2.39 -3.12
CA VAL A 108 2.10 2.66 -2.40
C VAL A 108 1.45 3.90 -2.99
N PHE A 109 0.23 3.75 -3.51
CA PHE A 109 -0.53 4.83 -4.13
C PHE A 109 -1.64 5.27 -3.19
N VAL A 110 -1.55 6.49 -2.67
CA VAL A 110 -2.52 7.05 -1.73
C VAL A 110 -3.44 8.02 -2.47
N PHE A 111 -4.72 7.67 -2.53
CA PHE A 111 -5.77 8.54 -3.06
C PHE A 111 -6.47 9.23 -1.90
N LYS A 112 -6.06 10.48 -1.65
CA LYS A 112 -6.60 11.28 -0.55
C LYS A 112 -8.06 11.67 -0.83
N ASP A 113 -8.87 11.66 0.23
CA ASP A 113 -10.30 11.96 0.24
C ASP A 113 -11.10 11.26 -0.87
N PHE A 114 -10.67 10.06 -1.25
CA PHE A 114 -11.28 9.26 -2.31
C PHE A 114 -11.25 7.79 -1.93
N TYR A 115 -12.40 7.13 -2.00
CA TYR A 115 -12.52 5.69 -1.86
C TYR A 115 -13.54 5.14 -2.85
N THR A 116 -13.22 4.00 -3.44
CA THR A 116 -14.11 3.29 -4.35
C THR A 116 -14.01 1.79 -4.10
N ARG A 117 -15.11 1.08 -4.31
CA ARG A 117 -15.14 -0.39 -4.35
C ARG A 117 -14.76 -0.92 -5.72
N ASP A 118 -15.16 -0.20 -6.78
CA ASP A 118 -14.77 -0.48 -8.15
C ASP A 118 -13.38 0.09 -8.41
N LEU A 119 -12.43 -0.82 -8.58
CA LEU A 119 -11.03 -0.49 -8.78
C LEU A 119 -10.65 -0.33 -10.26
N SER A 120 -11.57 -0.57 -11.21
CA SER A 120 -11.25 -0.63 -12.64
C SER A 120 -10.51 0.61 -13.13
N ASN A 121 -11.04 1.80 -12.82
CA ASN A 121 -10.43 3.07 -13.21
C ASN A 121 -9.09 3.34 -12.51
N VAL A 122 -8.98 2.94 -11.24
CA VAL A 122 -7.80 3.22 -10.42
C VAL A 122 -6.64 2.29 -10.80
N LEU A 123 -6.95 1.03 -11.10
CA LEU A 123 -5.98 0.03 -11.54
C LEU A 123 -5.42 0.37 -12.92
N LEU A 124 -6.25 0.91 -13.82
CA LEU A 124 -5.77 1.42 -15.12
C LEU A 124 -4.72 2.52 -14.93
N LEU A 125 -4.95 3.49 -14.04
CA LEU A 125 -4.03 4.59 -13.76
C LEU A 125 -2.64 4.10 -13.27
N ILE A 126 -2.62 3.14 -12.33
CA ILE A 126 -1.36 2.66 -11.74
C ILE A 126 -0.63 1.60 -12.58
N ASN A 127 -1.31 1.01 -13.57
CA ASN A 127 -0.70 0.06 -14.50
C ASN A 127 -0.23 0.71 -15.81
N HIS A 128 -0.88 1.77 -16.28
CA HIS A 128 -0.44 2.50 -17.48
C HIS A 128 0.83 3.34 -17.30
N SER A 129 1.30 3.53 -16.06
CA SER A 129 2.56 4.24 -15.77
C SER A 129 3.83 3.41 -16.12
N ALA A 130 3.71 2.40 -16.99
CA ALA A 130 4.78 1.50 -17.43
C ALA A 130 4.81 1.35 -18.97
N LYS A 131 4.62 2.45 -19.71
CA LYS A 131 5.00 2.55 -21.11
C LYS A 131 6.02 3.69 -21.26
N ILE A 132 7.30 3.32 -21.30
CA ILE A 132 8.34 4.02 -22.03
C ILE A 132 8.59 3.18 -23.28
#